data_AF-A0A2N2S3T4-F1
#
_entry.id   AF-A0A2N2S3T4-F1
#
_cell.length_a   1.000
_cell.length_b   1.000
_cell.length_c   1.000
_cell.angle_alpha   90.00
_cell.angle_beta   90.00
_cell.angle_gamma   90.00
#
_symmetry.space_group_name_H-M   'P 1'
#
loop_
_entity.id
_entity.type
_entity.pdbx_description
1 polymer ?
#
loop_
_entity_poly.entity_id
_entity_poly.type
_entity_poly.pdbx_seq_one_letter_code
_entity_poly.pdbx_strand_id
1 'polypeptide(L)'
;MSAKDTPMLHAEHQTNEGRRWEESGKIPEGDESTAIFSQAALLSYAANVGEQAAADCRESGWRGDWLVLLQALCALTARHAESGNPTPTFTAERLREEVAQTVGTPESQWWLGDTDSARKKFTNAWKTLATDLPRLSENLRGRAIKGGVPGMITLAEPERLGTTNAMGYGLAVLALDLPMTRAKPATSPSAQPVSLAGTPVLEIDYQEEMEVYPIPGVRRPLRISLPGWRGMLVVAPLFGALVVGGFLAWLLFTLWMSNEPPRVLFQ
;
A
#
# COMPACT_ATOMS: atom_id res chain seq x y z
N MET A 1 -57.17 29.32 -36.57
CA MET A 1 -58.30 28.71 -35.84
C MET A 1 -58.80 27.53 -36.66
N SER A 2 -59.19 26.42 -36.01
CA SER A 2 -59.78 25.18 -36.57
C SER A 2 -59.14 24.58 -37.84
N ALA A 3 -58.40 23.46 -37.82
CA ALA A 3 -58.71 22.09 -37.35
C ALA A 3 -59.63 21.28 -38.27
N LYS A 4 -59.14 20.11 -38.72
CA LYS A 4 -59.90 18.84 -38.84
C LYS A 4 -59.02 17.62 -39.19
N ASP A 5 -58.98 16.69 -38.25
CA ASP A 5 -59.26 15.25 -38.38
C ASP A 5 -58.58 14.41 -39.49
N THR A 6 -57.71 13.50 -39.03
CA THR A 6 -57.46 12.13 -39.54
C THR A 6 -58.75 11.26 -39.54
N PRO A 7 -58.81 10.01 -40.08
CA PRO A 7 -57.70 9.07 -40.38
C PRO A 7 -57.83 8.28 -41.72
N MET A 8 -56.94 7.29 -41.93
CA MET A 8 -57.36 5.93 -42.30
C MET A 8 -56.29 4.88 -41.96
N LEU A 9 -56.73 3.68 -41.59
CA LEU A 9 -55.91 2.50 -41.30
C LEU A 9 -55.92 1.54 -42.50
N HIS A 10 -54.76 1.00 -42.87
CA HIS A 10 -54.63 -0.32 -43.50
C HIS A 10 -53.40 -1.02 -42.91
N ALA A 11 -53.50 -2.33 -42.70
CA ALA A 11 -52.53 -3.11 -41.95
C ALA A 11 -52.26 -4.44 -42.65
N GLU A 12 -50.99 -4.87 -42.62
CA GLU A 12 -50.52 -6.23 -42.90
C GLU A 12 -50.74 -6.71 -44.36
N HIS A 13 -50.03 -7.71 -44.90
CA HIS A 13 -49.09 -8.73 -44.37
C HIS A 13 -48.05 -9.00 -45.51
N GLN A 14 -47.02 -9.86 -45.48
CA GLN A 14 -46.56 -10.93 -44.59
C GLN A 14 -45.04 -11.20 -44.82
N THR A 15 -44.36 -11.78 -43.81
CA THR A 15 -43.12 -12.61 -43.82
C THR A 15 -42.10 -12.61 -44.98
N ASN A 16 -40.81 -12.65 -44.61
CA ASN A 16 -40.08 -13.93 -44.66
C ASN A 16 -39.08 -14.05 -43.47
N GLU A 17 -38.92 -15.26 -42.91
CA GLU A 17 -37.96 -15.55 -41.84
C GLU A 17 -36.63 -16.07 -42.39
N GLY A 18 -35.51 -15.79 -41.71
CA GLY A 18 -34.18 -16.34 -42.02
C GLY A 18 -33.28 -16.31 -40.80
N ARG A 19 -33.16 -17.43 -40.07
CA ARG A 19 -32.51 -17.48 -38.76
C ARG A 19 -30.98 -17.69 -38.83
N ARG A 20 -30.32 -17.13 -37.82
CA ARG A 20 -29.16 -17.70 -37.07
C ARG A 20 -27.97 -18.21 -37.89
N TRP A 21 -26.82 -17.55 -37.68
CA TRP A 21 -25.64 -18.22 -37.14
C TRP A 21 -25.09 -17.44 -35.94
N GLU A 22 -24.59 -18.16 -34.95
CA GLU A 22 -24.02 -17.63 -33.71
C GLU A 22 -22.50 -17.75 -33.79
N GLU A 23 -21.76 -16.64 -33.84
CA GLU A 23 -20.33 -16.58 -33.50
C GLU A 23 -20.03 -15.24 -32.81
N SER A 24 -19.92 -15.22 -31.49
CA SER A 24 -18.68 -15.53 -30.75
C SER A 24 -17.58 -14.45 -30.87
N GLY A 25 -17.98 -13.19 -30.99
CA GLY A 25 -17.16 -12.08 -30.50
C GLY A 25 -17.17 -12.06 -28.96
N LYS A 26 -16.33 -12.88 -28.31
CA LYS A 26 -16.16 -12.84 -26.84
C LYS A 26 -15.73 -11.44 -26.40
N ILE A 27 -16.65 -10.70 -25.78
CA ILE A 27 -16.27 -9.76 -24.73
C ILE A 27 -15.59 -10.63 -23.65
N PRO A 28 -14.38 -10.28 -23.17
CA PRO A 28 -13.77 -11.05 -22.10
C PRO A 28 -14.67 -10.99 -20.87
N GLU A 29 -15.06 -12.17 -20.37
CA GLU A 29 -15.75 -12.32 -19.09
C GLU A 29 -14.75 -11.90 -17.98
N GLY A 30 -14.81 -10.62 -17.64
CA GLY A 30 -13.91 -9.95 -16.71
C GLY A 30 -14.17 -10.34 -15.26
N ASP A 31 -13.84 -11.59 -14.95
CA ASP A 31 -13.74 -12.18 -13.61
C ASP A 31 -15.00 -12.06 -12.73
N GLU A 32 -15.69 -13.20 -12.53
CA GLU A 32 -16.85 -13.31 -11.62
C GLU A 32 -16.53 -12.85 -10.19
N SER A 33 -15.24 -12.84 -9.78
CA SER A 33 -14.80 -12.29 -8.49
C SER A 33 -15.08 -10.79 -8.34
N THR A 34 -15.15 -10.03 -9.45
CA THR A 34 -15.46 -8.59 -9.42
C THR A 34 -16.95 -8.29 -9.28
N ALA A 35 -17.83 -9.22 -9.68
CA ALA A 35 -19.28 -9.04 -9.68
C ALA A 35 -19.91 -8.95 -8.27
N ILE A 36 -19.15 -9.28 -7.22
CA ILE A 36 -19.59 -9.29 -5.82
C ILE A 36 -19.50 -7.90 -5.17
N PHE A 37 -18.68 -6.99 -5.69
CA PHE A 37 -18.42 -5.67 -5.09
C PHE A 37 -18.99 -4.53 -5.94
N SER A 38 -19.67 -3.57 -5.30
CA SER A 38 -19.91 -2.28 -5.94
C SER A 38 -18.57 -1.52 -6.08
N GLN A 39 -18.40 -0.76 -7.16
CA GLN A 39 -17.15 -0.04 -7.43
C GLN A 39 -16.74 0.91 -6.29
N ALA A 40 -17.70 1.49 -5.58
CA ALA A 40 -17.46 2.32 -4.40
C ALA A 40 -17.00 1.48 -3.18
N ALA A 41 -17.59 0.31 -2.93
CA ALA A 41 -17.11 -0.59 -1.88
C ALA A 41 -15.69 -1.10 -2.17
N LEU A 42 -15.44 -1.50 -3.43
CA LEU A 42 -14.11 -1.90 -3.92
C LEU A 42 -13.06 -0.80 -3.68
N LEU A 43 -13.42 0.46 -3.98
CA LEU A 43 -12.55 1.61 -3.76
C LEU A 43 -12.31 1.90 -2.27
N SER A 44 -13.30 1.76 -1.39
CA SER A 44 -13.06 1.86 0.06
C SER A 44 -12.07 0.79 0.54
N TYR A 45 -12.28 -0.48 0.20
CA TYR A 45 -11.39 -1.55 0.67
C TYR A 45 -9.96 -1.38 0.12
N ALA A 46 -9.81 -1.02 -1.16
CA ALA A 46 -8.51 -0.72 -1.76
C ALA A 46 -7.83 0.51 -1.12
N ALA A 47 -8.59 1.57 -0.82
CA ALA A 47 -8.07 2.77 -0.16
C ALA A 47 -7.66 2.50 1.29
N ASN A 48 -8.44 1.73 2.06
CA ASN A 48 -8.08 1.28 3.41
C ASN A 48 -6.77 0.46 3.42
N VAL A 49 -6.57 -0.43 2.44
CA VAL A 49 -5.28 -1.13 2.24
C VAL A 49 -4.15 -0.15 1.90
N GLY A 50 -4.42 0.85 1.06
CA GLY A 50 -3.48 1.91 0.69
C GLY A 50 -3.07 2.81 1.85
N GLU A 51 -4.00 3.14 2.75
CA GLU A 51 -3.73 3.93 3.95
C GLU A 51 -2.76 3.19 4.89
N GLN A 52 -3.06 1.92 5.19
CA GLN A 52 -2.22 1.06 6.01
C GLN A 52 -0.83 0.85 5.38
N ALA A 53 -0.76 0.65 4.06
CA ALA A 53 0.52 0.55 3.36
C ALA A 53 1.36 1.83 3.49
N ALA A 54 0.73 3.01 3.38
CA ALA A 54 1.42 4.30 3.53
C ALA A 54 1.88 4.54 4.98
N ALA A 55 1.05 4.21 5.97
CA ALA A 55 1.39 4.28 7.39
C ALA A 55 2.58 3.38 7.75
N ASP A 56 2.52 2.09 7.42
CA ASP A 56 3.60 1.12 7.65
C ASP A 56 4.91 1.54 6.95
N CYS A 57 4.83 2.14 5.76
CA CYS A 57 5.99 2.71 5.08
C CYS A 57 6.63 3.85 5.88
N ARG A 58 5.84 4.79 6.42
CA ARG A 58 6.34 5.85 7.32
C ARG A 58 7.01 5.26 8.56
N GLU A 59 6.39 4.27 9.20
CA GLU A 59 6.94 3.61 10.41
C GLU A 59 8.23 2.83 10.13
N SER A 60 8.34 2.16 8.98
CA SER A 60 9.57 1.48 8.53
C SER A 60 10.75 2.44 8.27
N GLY A 61 10.49 3.75 8.28
CA GLY A 61 11.46 4.81 8.13
C GLY A 61 11.61 5.35 6.71
N TRP A 62 10.67 5.06 5.79
CA TRP A 62 10.57 5.84 4.54
C TRP A 62 10.16 7.27 4.87
N ARG A 63 10.82 8.24 4.24
CA ARG A 63 10.59 9.67 4.49
C ARG A 63 10.19 10.38 3.20
N GLY A 64 9.08 11.11 3.27
CA GLY A 64 8.61 11.98 2.20
C GLY A 64 7.21 12.49 2.50
N ASP A 65 6.99 13.77 2.23
CA ASP A 65 5.66 14.40 2.31
C ASP A 65 4.60 13.68 1.45
N TRP A 66 5.05 12.99 0.40
CA TRP A 66 4.21 12.20 -0.50
C TRP A 66 3.57 10.97 0.16
N LEU A 67 4.21 10.35 1.15
CA LEU A 67 3.62 9.21 1.89
C LEU A 67 2.49 9.68 2.83
N VAL A 68 2.66 10.85 3.42
CA VAL A 68 1.61 11.48 4.23
C VAL A 68 0.43 11.89 3.34
N LEU A 69 0.73 12.49 2.18
CA LEU A 69 -0.27 12.84 1.18
C LEU A 69 -1.03 11.61 0.64
N LEU A 70 -0.33 10.50 0.41
CA LEU A 70 -0.95 9.22 0.07
C LEU A 70 -1.88 8.74 1.19
N GLN A 71 -1.41 8.70 2.44
CA GLN A 71 -2.21 8.26 3.58
C GLN A 71 -3.50 9.10 3.73
N ALA A 72 -3.38 10.43 3.68
CA ALA A 72 -4.53 11.33 3.77
C ALA A 72 -5.49 11.21 2.56
N LEU A 73 -4.96 11.03 1.35
CA LEU A 73 -5.76 10.79 0.14
C LEU A 73 -6.53 9.46 0.23
N CYS A 74 -5.89 8.41 0.75
CA CYS A 74 -6.53 7.11 1.02
C CYS A 74 -7.65 7.24 2.05
N ALA A 75 -7.38 7.86 3.21
CA ALA A 75 -8.35 8.06 4.28
C ALA A 75 -9.58 8.87 3.82
N LEU A 76 -9.36 9.93 3.02
CA LEU A 76 -10.45 10.69 2.41
C LEU A 76 -11.22 9.87 1.39
N THR A 77 -10.52 9.13 0.52
CA THR A 77 -11.13 8.27 -0.50
C THR A 77 -12.04 7.21 0.13
N ALA A 78 -11.55 6.49 1.15
CA ALA A 78 -12.30 5.43 1.80
C ALA A 78 -13.65 5.91 2.35
N ARG A 79 -13.64 7.01 3.12
CA ARG A 79 -14.84 7.57 3.75
C ARG A 79 -15.86 8.12 2.75
N HIS A 80 -15.42 8.65 1.60
CA HIS A 80 -16.32 9.10 0.53
C HIS A 80 -16.84 7.93 -0.33
N ALA A 81 -16.03 6.90 -0.53
CA ALA A 81 -16.43 5.68 -1.22
C ALA A 81 -17.45 4.86 -0.40
N GLU A 82 -17.31 4.83 0.93
CA GLU A 82 -18.32 4.31 1.87
C GLU A 82 -19.65 5.08 1.80
N SER A 83 -19.62 6.39 1.53
CA SER A 83 -20.82 7.18 1.26
C SER A 83 -21.46 6.93 -0.12
N GLY A 84 -20.91 6.00 -0.91
CA GLY A 84 -21.43 5.56 -2.21
C GLY A 84 -20.87 6.30 -3.43
N ASN A 85 -19.85 7.15 -3.28
CA ASN A 85 -19.19 7.81 -4.42
C ASN A 85 -18.10 6.90 -5.03
N PRO A 86 -18.25 6.38 -6.26
CA PRO A 86 -17.26 5.50 -6.88
C PRO A 86 -16.01 6.22 -7.41
N THR A 87 -16.03 7.55 -7.51
CA THR A 87 -14.94 8.39 -8.05
C THR A 87 -14.81 9.71 -7.27
N PRO A 88 -14.42 9.68 -5.99
CA PRO A 88 -14.27 10.88 -5.18
C PRO A 88 -13.00 11.65 -5.56
N THR A 89 -13.16 12.95 -5.79
CA THR A 89 -12.06 13.88 -6.09
C THR A 89 -12.07 15.06 -5.11
N PHE A 90 -10.87 15.54 -4.76
CA PHE A 90 -10.65 16.51 -3.68
C PHE A 90 -9.83 17.71 -4.15
N THR A 91 -10.09 18.89 -3.60
CA THR A 91 -9.23 20.06 -3.85
C THR A 91 -7.86 19.90 -3.16
N ALA A 92 -6.84 20.57 -3.69
CA ALA A 92 -5.53 20.65 -3.02
C ALA A 92 -5.63 21.21 -1.59
N GLU A 93 -6.54 22.15 -1.34
CA GLU A 93 -6.83 22.65 0.02
C GLU A 93 -7.36 21.55 0.94
N ARG A 94 -8.37 20.79 0.51
CA ARG A 94 -8.96 19.73 1.34
C ARG A 94 -7.96 18.62 1.65
N LEU A 95 -7.06 18.29 0.72
CA LEU A 95 -5.97 17.35 0.96
C LEU A 95 -4.92 17.92 1.94
N ARG A 96 -4.60 19.22 1.89
CA ARG A 96 -3.70 19.86 2.87
C ARG A 96 -4.29 19.88 4.28
N GLU A 97 -5.60 20.11 4.42
CA GLU A 97 -6.30 20.02 5.71
C GLU A 97 -6.21 18.62 6.32
N GLU A 98 -6.45 17.58 5.52
CA GLU A 98 -6.41 16.20 5.97
C GLU A 98 -4.98 15.78 6.34
N VAL A 99 -4.00 16.08 5.47
CA VAL A 99 -2.57 15.87 5.74
C VAL A 99 -2.13 16.55 7.05
N ALA A 100 -2.61 17.76 7.33
CA ALA A 100 -2.32 18.46 8.58
C ALA A 100 -2.89 17.74 9.81
N GLN A 101 -4.03 17.06 9.69
CA GLN A 101 -4.59 16.20 10.74
C GLN A 101 -3.77 14.89 10.87
N THR A 102 -3.34 14.29 9.75
CA THR A 102 -2.55 13.04 9.71
C THR A 102 -1.13 13.15 10.29
N VAL A 103 -0.55 14.35 10.36
CA VAL A 103 0.77 14.58 11.02
C VAL A 103 0.63 15.20 12.41
N GLY A 104 -0.39 16.04 12.63
CA GLY A 104 -0.51 16.82 13.85
C GLY A 104 0.51 17.95 13.97
N THR A 105 0.63 18.52 15.17
CA THR A 105 1.54 19.64 15.46
C THR A 105 2.96 19.15 15.78
N PRO A 106 4.01 19.91 15.41
CA PRO A 106 3.98 21.23 14.76
C PRO A 106 3.91 21.17 13.22
N GLU A 107 4.12 20.02 12.59
CA GLU A 107 4.31 19.93 11.13
C GLU A 107 3.08 20.36 10.30
N SER A 108 1.87 20.26 10.87
CA SER A 108 0.62 20.79 10.32
C SER A 108 0.70 22.25 9.84
N GLN A 109 1.52 23.08 10.49
CA GLN A 109 1.70 24.50 10.14
C GLN A 109 2.23 24.68 8.70
N TRP A 110 3.06 23.77 8.20
CA TRP A 110 3.63 23.80 6.85
C TRP A 110 2.66 23.38 5.75
N TRP A 111 1.47 22.89 6.14
CA TRP A 111 0.43 22.42 5.22
C TRP A 111 -0.79 23.35 5.23
N LEU A 112 -1.20 23.84 6.41
CA LEU A 112 -2.40 24.68 6.60
C LEU A 112 -2.23 26.13 6.15
N GLY A 113 -1.01 26.69 6.13
CA GLY A 113 -0.81 28.07 5.70
C GLY A 113 -1.27 28.28 4.24
N ASP A 114 -1.98 29.37 3.93
CA ASP A 114 -2.25 29.74 2.53
C ASP A 114 -1.11 30.57 1.93
N THR A 115 0.10 30.01 2.03
CA THR A 115 1.32 30.57 1.50
C THR A 115 1.76 29.81 0.25
N ASP A 116 2.47 30.48 -0.65
CA ASP A 116 3.07 29.81 -1.81
C ASP A 116 4.04 28.69 -1.40
N SER A 117 4.61 28.74 -0.19
CA SER A 117 5.40 27.63 0.36
C SER A 117 4.57 26.36 0.59
N ALA A 118 3.35 26.45 1.13
CA ALA A 118 2.47 25.30 1.32
C ALA A 118 1.91 24.77 -0.01
N ARG A 119 1.53 25.68 -0.93
CA ARG A 119 1.09 25.35 -2.29
C ARG A 119 2.19 24.64 -3.09
N LYS A 120 3.44 25.11 -2.99
CA LYS A 120 4.64 24.48 -3.55
C LYS A 120 4.98 23.15 -2.86
N LYS A 121 4.81 23.04 -1.54
CA LYS A 121 4.99 21.80 -0.78
C LYS A 121 4.04 20.71 -1.28
N PHE A 122 2.74 21.01 -1.38
CA PHE A 122 1.74 20.10 -1.96
C PHE A 122 2.08 19.73 -3.42
N THR A 123 2.43 20.71 -4.26
CA THR A 123 2.78 20.46 -5.67
C THR A 123 3.98 19.53 -5.82
N ASN A 124 5.00 19.69 -4.98
CA ASN A 124 6.17 18.80 -4.95
C ASN A 124 5.79 17.41 -4.44
N ALA A 125 5.03 17.33 -3.33
CA ALA A 125 4.57 16.06 -2.76
C ALA A 125 3.72 15.26 -3.75
N TRP A 126 2.83 15.90 -4.53
CA TRP A 126 2.04 15.25 -5.58
C TRP A 126 2.92 14.73 -6.73
N LYS A 127 3.93 15.51 -7.17
CA LYS A 127 4.87 15.07 -8.21
C LYS A 127 5.69 13.86 -7.76
N THR A 128 6.18 13.85 -6.52
CA THR A 128 6.88 12.69 -5.96
C THR A 128 5.92 11.51 -5.78
N LEU A 129 4.68 11.73 -5.32
CA LEU A 129 3.64 10.70 -5.22
C LEU A 129 3.39 9.99 -6.55
N ALA A 130 3.21 10.75 -7.64
CA ALA A 130 3.03 10.20 -8.98
C ALA A 130 4.26 9.44 -9.52
N THR A 131 5.46 9.77 -9.02
CA THR A 131 6.73 9.12 -9.43
C THR A 131 7.03 7.87 -8.59
N ASP A 132 6.71 7.88 -7.30
CA ASP A 132 7.11 6.86 -6.33
C ASP A 132 6.00 5.87 -5.97
N LEU A 133 4.71 6.17 -6.17
CA LEU A 133 3.62 5.22 -5.93
C LEU A 133 3.80 3.87 -6.69
N PRO A 134 4.28 3.83 -7.95
CA PRO A 134 4.57 2.56 -8.62
C PRO A 134 5.60 1.68 -7.90
N ARG A 135 6.44 2.24 -7.02
CA ARG A 135 7.38 1.46 -6.18
C ARG A 135 6.70 0.76 -5.00
N LEU A 136 5.46 1.12 -4.69
CA LEU A 136 4.63 0.47 -3.67
C LEU A 136 3.72 -0.61 -4.27
N SER A 137 3.68 -0.81 -5.59
CA SER A 137 2.74 -1.72 -6.28
C SER A 137 2.73 -3.13 -5.68
N GLU A 138 3.88 -3.78 -5.51
CA GLU A 138 3.98 -5.13 -4.96
C GLU A 138 3.61 -5.19 -3.45
N ASN A 139 3.85 -4.11 -2.70
CA ASN A 139 3.43 -4.01 -1.29
C ASN A 139 1.90 -3.87 -1.19
N LEU A 140 1.30 -3.00 -2.03
CA LEU A 140 -0.15 -2.83 -2.15
C LEU A 140 -0.83 -4.11 -2.62
N ARG A 141 -0.32 -4.74 -3.69
CA ARG A 141 -0.83 -6.01 -4.24
C ARG A 141 -0.72 -7.15 -3.24
N GLY A 142 0.44 -7.30 -2.58
CA GLY A 142 0.65 -8.31 -1.55
C GLY A 142 -0.30 -8.16 -0.35
N ARG A 143 -0.58 -6.91 0.06
CA ARG A 143 -1.59 -6.61 1.10
C ARG A 143 -3.02 -6.86 0.64
N ALA A 144 -3.38 -6.44 -0.58
CA ALA A 144 -4.70 -6.65 -1.15
C ALA A 144 -5.02 -8.15 -1.25
N ILE A 145 -4.10 -8.95 -1.80
CA ILE A 145 -4.20 -10.42 -1.85
C ILE A 145 -4.33 -11.02 -0.44
N LYS A 146 -3.46 -10.62 0.51
CA LYS A 146 -3.52 -11.11 1.90
C LYS A 146 -4.82 -10.72 2.63
N GLY A 147 -5.42 -9.58 2.28
CA GLY A 147 -6.68 -9.09 2.83
C GLY A 147 -7.93 -9.59 2.09
N GLY A 148 -7.77 -10.32 0.98
CA GLY A 148 -8.90 -10.76 0.14
C GLY A 148 -9.61 -9.62 -0.61
N VAL A 149 -8.90 -8.52 -0.89
CA VAL A 149 -9.44 -7.35 -1.61
C VAL A 149 -9.11 -7.47 -3.11
N PRO A 150 -10.09 -7.61 -4.02
CA PRO A 150 -9.86 -7.83 -5.45
C PRO A 150 -9.51 -6.53 -6.22
N GLY A 151 -8.68 -5.67 -5.62
CA GLY A 151 -8.22 -4.43 -6.24
C GLY A 151 -7.17 -3.70 -5.41
N MET A 152 -6.38 -2.87 -6.09
CA MET A 152 -5.43 -1.93 -5.46
C MET A 152 -5.61 -0.52 -6.01
N ILE A 153 -5.22 0.47 -5.20
CA ILE A 153 -5.31 1.88 -5.61
C ILE A 153 -4.30 2.27 -6.69
N THR A 154 -4.75 3.14 -7.57
CA THR A 154 -3.94 3.91 -8.52
C THR A 154 -4.32 5.39 -8.43
N LEU A 155 -3.47 6.29 -8.90
CA LEU A 155 -3.82 7.71 -8.98
C LEU A 155 -4.77 7.93 -10.16
N ALA A 156 -5.87 8.65 -9.92
CA ALA A 156 -6.64 9.21 -11.02
C ALA A 156 -5.85 10.38 -11.66
N GLU A 157 -6.04 10.63 -12.96
CA GLU A 157 -5.53 11.86 -13.57
C GLU A 157 -6.24 13.07 -12.95
N PRO A 158 -5.51 14.14 -12.55
CA PRO A 158 -6.15 15.31 -11.97
C PRO A 158 -7.06 16.04 -12.96
N GLU A 159 -8.36 16.09 -12.67
CA GLU A 159 -9.39 16.73 -13.50
C GLU A 159 -9.68 18.17 -13.03
N ARG A 160 -10.36 18.99 -13.84
CA ARG A 160 -10.83 20.32 -13.40
C ARG A 160 -12.18 20.24 -12.69
N LEU A 161 -12.28 20.90 -11.54
CA LEU A 161 -13.50 20.97 -10.74
C LEU A 161 -14.45 22.05 -11.28
N GLY A 162 -15.31 21.62 -12.20
CA GLY A 162 -16.38 22.43 -12.78
C GLY A 162 -15.86 23.60 -13.63
N THR A 163 -16.44 24.77 -13.43
CA THR A 163 -16.07 26.01 -14.15
C THR A 163 -14.85 26.74 -13.55
N THR A 164 -14.29 26.23 -12.45
CA THR A 164 -13.13 26.86 -11.79
C THR A 164 -11.81 26.29 -12.31
N ASN A 165 -10.72 27.03 -12.12
CA ASN A 165 -9.36 26.53 -12.38
C ASN A 165 -8.83 25.61 -11.25
N ALA A 166 -9.68 25.17 -10.32
CA ALA A 166 -9.28 24.22 -9.28
C ALA A 166 -9.13 22.82 -9.87
N MET A 167 -8.06 22.13 -9.47
CA MET A 167 -7.82 20.73 -9.84
C MET A 167 -8.37 19.80 -8.75
N GLY A 168 -9.06 18.75 -9.18
CA GLY A 168 -9.54 17.64 -8.37
C GLY A 168 -8.55 16.49 -8.41
N TYR A 169 -8.19 15.98 -7.24
CA TYR A 169 -7.21 14.93 -7.03
C TYR A 169 -7.91 13.72 -6.40
N GLY A 170 -7.67 12.51 -6.91
CA GLY A 170 -8.39 11.32 -6.47
C GLY A 170 -7.62 10.01 -6.71
N LEU A 171 -8.24 8.90 -6.32
CA LEU A 171 -7.76 7.55 -6.56
C LEU A 171 -8.76 6.79 -7.43
N ALA A 172 -8.24 5.88 -8.25
CA ALA A 172 -8.99 4.85 -8.95
C ALA A 172 -8.60 3.47 -8.39
N VAL A 173 -9.36 2.44 -8.76
CA VAL A 173 -8.99 1.04 -8.47
C VAL A 173 -8.52 0.37 -9.75
N LEU A 174 -7.36 -0.29 -9.69
CA LEU A 174 -7.02 -1.36 -10.62
C LEU A 174 -7.51 -2.67 -10.01
N ALA A 175 -8.36 -3.40 -10.74
CA ALA A 175 -8.79 -4.73 -10.34
C ALA A 175 -7.59 -5.68 -10.19
N LEU A 176 -7.70 -6.66 -9.30
CA LEU A 176 -6.69 -7.68 -9.07
C LEU A 176 -7.30 -9.06 -9.06
N ASP A 177 -6.82 -9.93 -9.96
CA ASP A 177 -7.09 -11.36 -9.92
C ASP A 177 -6.62 -11.90 -8.56
N LEU A 178 -7.55 -12.24 -7.68
CA LEU A 178 -7.23 -12.91 -6.43
C LEU A 178 -6.86 -14.36 -6.72
N PRO A 179 -5.77 -14.90 -6.15
CA PRO A 179 -5.50 -16.32 -6.26
C PRO A 179 -6.65 -17.07 -5.57
N MET A 180 -7.50 -17.73 -6.35
CA MET A 180 -8.56 -18.56 -5.81
C MET A 180 -7.92 -19.59 -4.87
N THR A 181 -8.20 -19.46 -3.56
CA THR A 181 -7.87 -20.46 -2.55
C THR A 181 -8.76 -21.67 -2.78
N ARG A 182 -8.46 -22.42 -3.84
CA ARG A 182 -9.12 -23.66 -4.23
C ARG A 182 -8.88 -24.64 -3.10
N ALA A 183 -9.86 -24.74 -2.20
CA ALA A 183 -9.76 -25.52 -0.98
C ALA A 183 -9.28 -26.93 -1.36
N LYS A 184 -8.02 -27.24 -1.01
CA LYS A 184 -7.41 -28.53 -1.29
C LYS A 184 -8.33 -29.56 -0.63
N PRO A 185 -9.02 -30.42 -1.40
CA PRO A 185 -10.04 -31.29 -0.82
C PRO A 185 -9.37 -32.10 0.29
N ALA A 186 -10.00 -32.12 1.46
CA ALA A 186 -9.40 -32.71 2.65
C ALA A 186 -9.30 -34.22 2.47
N THR A 187 -8.19 -34.67 1.87
CA THR A 187 -7.87 -36.08 1.67
C THR A 187 -7.63 -36.71 3.04
N SER A 188 -8.71 -37.20 3.66
CA SER A 188 -8.63 -38.03 4.86
C SER A 188 -7.60 -39.14 4.66
N PRO A 189 -6.71 -39.38 5.63
CA PRO A 189 -5.64 -40.37 5.49
C PRO A 189 -6.21 -41.79 5.54
N SER A 190 -6.68 -42.29 4.40
CA SER A 190 -6.94 -43.71 4.19
C SER A 190 -5.62 -44.46 4.06
N ALA A 191 -5.54 -45.66 4.63
CA ALA A 191 -4.27 -46.38 4.78
C ALA A 191 -3.68 -46.87 3.44
N GLN A 192 -2.35 -46.91 3.37
CA GLN A 192 -1.62 -47.68 2.36
C GLN A 192 -1.93 -49.19 2.50
N PRO A 193 -1.73 -49.96 1.41
CA PRO A 193 -0.62 -50.89 1.46
C PRO A 193 0.38 -50.71 0.31
N VAL A 194 1.61 -51.20 0.52
CA VAL A 194 2.78 -51.04 -0.37
C VAL A 194 2.95 -52.27 -1.27
N SER A 195 3.42 -52.07 -2.52
CA SER A 195 4.25 -53.04 -3.26
C SER A 195 5.04 -52.37 -4.38
N LEU A 196 6.20 -52.96 -4.73
CA LEU A 196 7.22 -52.41 -5.63
C LEU A 196 7.05 -52.90 -7.08
N ALA A 197 7.51 -52.10 -8.06
CA ALA A 197 8.70 -52.38 -8.89
C ALA A 197 8.69 -51.66 -10.26
N GLY A 198 9.88 -51.24 -10.75
CA GLY A 198 10.09 -50.84 -12.16
C GLY A 198 10.54 -49.38 -12.37
N THR A 199 11.84 -49.17 -12.53
CA THR A 199 12.49 -47.92 -12.98
C THR A 199 12.93 -48.06 -14.46
N PRO A 200 13.48 -47.03 -15.15
CA PRO A 200 13.74 -45.63 -14.76
C PRO A 200 13.18 -44.57 -15.75
N VAL A 201 13.32 -43.27 -15.42
CA VAL A 201 13.79 -42.14 -16.27
C VAL A 201 13.52 -40.81 -15.54
N LEU A 202 14.30 -39.76 -15.85
CA LEU A 202 14.27 -38.41 -15.28
C LEU A 202 14.75 -38.31 -13.81
N GLU A 203 16.07 -38.37 -13.67
CA GLU A 203 16.79 -37.68 -12.59
C GLU A 203 16.66 -36.16 -12.80
N ILE A 204 15.59 -35.58 -12.24
CA ILE A 204 15.53 -34.15 -11.93
C ILE A 204 15.85 -34.05 -10.45
N ASP A 205 16.96 -33.39 -10.11
CA ASP A 205 17.37 -33.16 -8.73
C ASP A 205 16.47 -32.11 -8.08
N TYR A 206 15.28 -32.56 -7.67
CA TYR A 206 14.36 -31.78 -6.83
C TYR A 206 14.95 -31.71 -5.43
N GLN A 207 15.85 -30.74 -5.22
CA GLN A 207 16.32 -30.34 -3.91
C GLN A 207 15.11 -29.84 -3.09
N GLU A 208 14.46 -30.74 -2.34
CA GLU A 208 13.37 -30.41 -1.44
C GLU A 208 13.85 -29.43 -0.36
N GLU A 209 13.51 -28.15 -0.52
CA GLU A 209 13.58 -27.19 0.58
C GLU A 209 12.54 -27.60 1.62
N MET A 210 12.95 -28.45 2.57
CA MET A 210 12.13 -28.85 3.71
C MET A 210 11.53 -27.62 4.38
N GLU A 211 10.20 -27.51 4.34
CA GLU A 211 9.45 -26.55 5.15
C GLU A 211 9.59 -26.93 6.63
N VAL A 212 10.68 -26.46 7.26
CA VAL A 212 10.92 -26.63 8.70
C VAL A 212 9.88 -25.81 9.46
N TYR A 213 8.75 -26.45 9.74
CA TYR A 213 7.72 -25.94 10.64
C TYR A 213 8.38 -25.48 11.96
N PRO A 214 8.24 -24.21 12.36
CA PRO A 214 8.87 -23.72 13.57
C PRO A 214 8.21 -24.36 14.80
N ILE A 215 8.96 -25.24 15.47
CA ILE A 215 8.52 -25.92 16.70
C ILE A 215 8.07 -24.85 17.72
N PRO A 216 6.80 -24.87 18.17
CA PRO A 216 6.28 -23.87 19.08
C PRO A 216 7.00 -23.99 20.44
N GLY A 217 7.80 -22.97 20.77
CA GLY A 217 8.55 -22.87 22.04
C GLY A 217 10.05 -22.66 21.89
N VAL A 218 10.66 -22.95 20.73
CA VAL A 218 12.11 -22.78 20.55
C VAL A 218 12.44 -21.32 20.21
N ARG A 219 13.15 -20.63 21.12
CA ARG A 219 13.64 -19.25 20.92
C ARG A 219 14.66 -19.23 19.78
N ARG A 220 14.36 -18.54 18.67
CA ARG A 220 15.32 -18.31 17.58
C ARG A 220 16.56 -17.57 18.12
N PRO A 221 17.80 -17.98 17.76
CA PRO A 221 18.98 -17.17 18.05
C PRO A 221 18.92 -15.86 17.26
N LEU A 222 19.24 -14.74 17.92
CA LEU A 222 19.25 -13.42 17.32
C LEU A 222 20.38 -13.28 16.29
N ARG A 223 20.09 -13.58 15.01
CA ARG A 223 20.96 -13.22 13.89
C ARG A 223 20.89 -11.71 13.66
N ILE A 224 21.70 -10.96 14.41
CA ILE A 224 21.84 -9.49 14.27
C ILE A 224 22.71 -9.19 13.03
N SER A 225 22.13 -9.37 11.84
CA SER A 225 22.72 -8.89 10.59
C SER A 225 22.45 -7.40 10.44
N LEU A 226 23.37 -6.56 10.89
CA LEU A 226 23.36 -5.10 10.71
C LEU A 226 24.39 -4.65 9.65
N PRO A 227 24.08 -4.79 8.34
CA PRO A 227 24.91 -4.21 7.30
C PRO A 227 24.76 -2.68 7.25
N GLY A 228 25.88 -1.97 7.10
CA GLY A 228 25.93 -0.52 6.86
C GLY A 228 25.76 0.37 8.09
N TRP A 229 25.69 1.69 7.85
CA TRP A 229 25.87 2.74 8.87
C TRP A 229 24.92 2.68 10.07
N ARG A 230 23.76 2.02 9.95
CA ARG A 230 22.82 1.79 11.06
C ARG A 230 23.46 1.01 12.22
N GLY A 231 24.39 0.08 11.94
CA GLY A 231 25.14 -0.62 13.00
C GLY A 231 26.03 0.34 13.80
N MET A 232 26.58 1.37 13.16
CA MET A 232 27.45 2.36 13.78
C MET A 232 26.72 3.16 14.88
N LEU A 233 25.43 3.47 14.69
CA LEU A 233 24.61 4.15 15.70
C LEU A 233 24.38 3.31 16.97
N VAL A 234 24.38 1.98 16.86
CA VAL A 234 24.17 1.06 18.00
C VAL A 234 25.45 0.91 18.83
N VAL A 235 26.63 0.93 18.19
CA VAL A 235 27.93 0.75 18.88
C VAL A 235 28.57 2.10 19.27
N ALA A 236 28.19 3.21 18.65
CA ALA A 236 28.63 4.56 19.03
C ALA A 236 28.49 4.89 20.54
N PRO A 237 27.36 4.63 21.22
CA PRO A 237 27.25 4.90 22.67
C PRO A 237 28.17 4.01 23.51
N LEU A 238 28.46 2.77 23.08
CA LEU A 238 29.42 1.88 23.74
C LEU A 238 30.86 2.41 23.61
N PHE A 239 31.26 2.83 22.42
CA PHE A 239 32.57 3.48 22.24
C PHE A 239 32.67 4.82 23.00
N GLY A 240 31.61 5.63 22.99
CA GLY A 240 31.58 6.88 23.76
C GLY A 240 31.75 6.65 25.26
N ALA A 241 31.01 5.69 25.83
CA ALA A 241 31.15 5.32 27.24
C ALA A 241 32.56 4.77 27.57
N LEU A 242 33.16 3.99 26.67
CA LEU A 242 34.51 3.43 26.85
C LEU A 242 35.59 4.53 26.80
N VAL A 243 35.48 5.49 25.87
CA VAL A 243 36.39 6.64 25.80
C VAL A 243 36.25 7.55 27.02
N VAL A 244 35.03 7.88 27.44
CA VAL A 244 34.79 8.72 28.64
C VAL A 244 35.25 8.00 29.91
N GLY A 245 34.96 6.71 30.06
CA GLY A 245 35.40 5.90 31.19
C GLY A 245 36.93 5.75 31.25
N GLY A 246 37.57 5.51 30.11
CA GLY A 246 39.03 5.48 29.99
C GLY A 246 39.69 6.81 30.31
N PHE A 247 39.09 7.92 29.88
CA PHE A 247 39.56 9.28 30.22
C PHE A 247 39.40 9.57 31.71
N LEU A 248 38.26 9.24 32.33
CA LEU A 248 38.09 9.36 33.79
C LEU A 248 39.10 8.50 34.57
N ALA A 249 39.31 7.25 34.16
CA ALA A 249 40.25 6.35 34.79
C ALA A 249 41.70 6.85 34.68
N TRP A 250 42.07 7.39 33.51
CA TRP A 250 43.38 8.03 33.32
C TRP A 250 43.54 9.28 34.19
N LEU A 251 42.52 10.15 34.26
CA LEU A 251 42.54 11.39 35.05
C LEU A 251 42.58 11.09 36.55
N LEU A 252 41.87 10.05 37.02
CA LEU A 252 41.99 9.54 38.39
C LEU A 252 43.39 8.95 38.66
N PHE A 253 43.98 8.24 37.70
CA PHE A 253 45.34 7.69 37.83
C PHE A 253 46.41 8.79 37.87
N THR A 254 46.29 9.84 37.05
CA THR A 254 47.21 11.00 37.14
C THR A 254 47.05 11.76 38.44
N LEU A 255 45.81 11.96 38.93
CA LEU A 255 45.54 12.53 40.26
C LEU A 255 46.10 11.68 41.41
N TRP A 256 46.13 10.35 41.27
CA TRP A 256 46.68 9.44 42.29
C TRP A 256 48.22 9.37 42.26
N MET A 257 48.83 9.54 41.08
CA MET A 257 50.29 9.60 40.91
C MET A 257 50.86 11.00 41.20
N SER A 258 50.06 12.06 41.09
CA SER A 258 50.43 13.41 41.53
C SER A 258 50.26 13.55 43.04
N ASN A 259 51.35 13.79 43.77
CA ASN A 259 51.31 14.11 45.21
C ASN A 259 50.81 15.55 45.50
N GLU A 260 50.07 16.16 44.56
CA GLU A 260 49.60 17.54 44.61
C GLU A 260 48.09 17.58 44.89
N PRO A 261 47.60 18.54 45.70
CA PRO A 261 46.19 18.63 46.01
C PRO A 261 45.36 19.01 44.76
N PRO A 262 44.15 18.45 44.57
CA PRO A 262 43.36 18.54 43.33
C PRO A 262 42.81 19.95 43.00
N ARG A 263 43.33 21.00 43.64
CA ARG A 263 43.02 22.41 43.33
C ARG A 263 43.98 23.04 42.31
N VAL A 264 45.15 22.44 42.07
CA VAL A 264 46.16 22.98 41.14
C VAL A 264 45.81 22.69 39.67
N LEU A 265 45.13 21.56 39.39
CA LEU A 265 44.80 21.09 38.04
C LEU A 265 43.54 21.73 37.42
N PHE A 266 42.91 22.70 38.09
CA PHE A 266 41.70 23.39 37.63
C PHE A 266 41.82 24.93 37.74
N GLN A 267 43.03 25.46 37.57
CA GLN A 267 43.33 26.88 37.36
C GLN A 267 43.93 27.09 35.96
#